data_AF-A0A9D6VTV3-F1
#
_entry.id   AF-A0A9D6VTV3-F1
#
_cell.length_a   1.000
_cell.length_b   1.000
_cell.length_c   1.000
_cell.angle_alpha   90.00
_cell.angle_beta   90.00
_cell.angle_gamma   90.00
#
_symmetry.space_group_name_H-M   'P 1'
#
loop_
_entity.id
_entity.type
_entity.pdbx_description
1 polymer ?
#
loop_
_entity_poly.entity_id
_entity_poly.type
_entity_poly.pdbx_seq_one_letter_code
_entity_poly.pdbx_strand_id
1 'polypeptide(L)'
;MKEDFPTPTLAKIKWHCRRGMLELDLLLLPFVDQAYTQLPPSLQQSFIVLLEEPDPDIYNWFLGAQTPPPAFQAIIQSLRDYHHTAL
;
A
#
# COMPACT_ATOMS: atom_id res chain seq x y z
N MET A 1 -7.95 -18.69 20.10
CA MET A 1 -6.77 -18.25 19.34
C MET A 1 -7.11 -16.93 18.68
N LYS A 2 -6.70 -15.81 19.30
CA LYS A 2 -6.52 -14.55 18.56
C LYS A 2 -5.02 -14.42 18.44
N GLU A 3 -4.49 -14.69 17.26
CA GLU A 3 -3.08 -14.40 16.99
C GLU A 3 -2.96 -12.88 16.95
N ASP A 4 -2.37 -12.34 18.00
CA ASP A 4 -1.99 -10.93 18.11
C ASP A 4 -0.77 -10.75 17.20
N PHE A 5 -1.00 -10.60 15.90
CA PHE A 5 0.06 -10.21 14.97
C PHE A 5 0.37 -8.75 15.29
N PRO A 6 1.57 -8.43 15.82
CA PRO A 6 1.89 -7.06 16.15
C PRO A 6 1.89 -6.25 14.85
N THR A 7 0.95 -5.32 14.70
CA THR A 7 0.93 -4.40 13.57
C THR A 7 2.28 -3.69 13.53
N PRO A 8 3.02 -3.72 12.39
CA PRO A 8 4.30 -3.07 12.28
C PRO A 8 4.17 -1.58 12.59
N THR A 9 5.20 -1.01 13.23
CA THR A 9 5.22 0.43 13.52
C THR A 9 5.22 1.23 12.21
N LEU A 10 4.68 2.45 12.23
CA LEU A 10 4.69 3.34 11.06
C LEU A 10 6.11 3.51 10.47
N ALA A 11 7.13 3.56 11.32
CA ALA A 11 8.52 3.62 10.87
C ALA A 11 8.94 2.38 10.05
N LYS A 12 8.52 1.18 10.47
CA LYS A 12 8.76 -0.06 9.70
C LYS A 12 8.00 -0.05 8.38
N ILE A 13 6.72 0.36 8.39
CA ILE A 13 5.90 0.43 7.18
C ILE A 13 6.53 1.39 6.15
N LYS A 14 6.95 2.58 6.58
CA LYS A 14 7.66 3.53 5.72
C LYS A 14 8.97 2.96 5.18
N TRP A 15 9.69 2.18 5.97
CA TRP A 15 10.90 1.51 5.50
C TRP A 15 10.59 0.47 4.41
N HIS A 16 9.53 -0.33 4.56
CA HIS A 16 9.07 -1.28 3.52
C HIS A 16 8.52 -0.61 2.26
N CYS A 17 8.17 0.68 2.33
CA CYS A 17 7.79 1.48 1.17
C CYS A 17 9.00 1.96 0.36
N ARG A 18 10.23 1.85 0.89
CA ARG A 18 11.47 2.19 0.16
C ARG A 18 11.89 1.00 -0.69
N ARG A 19 11.75 1.15 -1.99
CA ARG A 19 11.77 0.11 -3.02
C ARG A 19 12.94 0.32 -3.98
N GLY A 20 13.14 -0.63 -4.90
CA GLY A 20 14.15 -0.49 -5.95
C GLY A 20 13.77 0.50 -7.05
N MET A 21 12.54 1.03 -7.01
CA MET A 21 11.90 1.82 -8.05
C MET A 21 11.39 3.14 -7.48
N LEU A 22 11.91 4.26 -8.01
CA LEU A 22 11.64 5.61 -7.51
C LEU A 22 10.15 5.95 -7.59
N GLU A 23 9.46 5.50 -8.63
CA GLU A 23 8.04 5.75 -8.83
C GLU A 23 7.21 5.12 -7.71
N LEU A 24 7.59 3.93 -7.22
CA LEU A 24 6.91 3.33 -6.07
C LEU A 24 7.18 4.09 -4.78
N ASP A 25 8.41 4.58 -4.57
CA ASP A 25 8.73 5.40 -3.40
C ASP A 25 7.87 6.67 -3.37
N LEU A 26 7.76 7.36 -4.52
CA LEU A 26 6.95 8.57 -4.68
C LEU A 26 5.45 8.31 -4.50
N LEU A 27 5.02 7.07 -4.70
CA LEU A 27 3.62 6.68 -4.64
C LEU A 27 3.24 6.19 -3.23
N LEU A 28 4.06 5.33 -2.63
CA LEU A 28 3.77 4.70 -1.35
C LEU A 28 4.08 5.62 -0.17
N LEU A 29 5.18 6.38 -0.18
CA LEU A 29 5.59 7.19 0.97
C LEU A 29 4.56 8.30 1.31
N PRO A 30 4.09 9.13 0.36
CA PRO A 30 3.09 10.15 0.67
C PRO A 30 1.76 9.54 1.12
N PHE A 31 1.38 8.40 0.54
CA PHE A 31 0.17 7.67 0.94
C PHE A 31 0.26 7.21 2.41
N VAL A 32 1.41 6.69 2.83
CA VAL A 32 1.61 6.28 4.23
C VAL A 32 1.60 7.47 5.18
N ASP A 33 2.17 8.59 4.76
CA ASP A 33 2.22 9.82 5.58
C ASP A 33 0.85 10.48 5.76
N GLN A 34 -0.01 10.45 4.74
CA GLN A 34 -1.25 11.23 4.76
C GLN A 34 -2.53 10.40 4.88
N ALA A 35 -2.59 9.22 4.27
CA ALA A 35 -3.83 8.45 4.13
C ALA A 35 -3.85 7.17 4.99
N TYR A 36 -2.72 6.48 5.15
CA TYR A 36 -2.68 5.16 5.79
C TYR A 36 -3.29 5.13 7.20
N THR A 37 -3.02 6.12 8.04
CA THR A 37 -3.54 6.20 9.42
C THR A 37 -5.05 6.42 9.48
N GLN A 38 -5.66 6.90 8.39
CA GLN A 38 -7.10 7.13 8.26
C GLN A 38 -7.83 5.92 7.69
N LEU A 39 -7.10 4.92 7.18
CA LEU A 39 -7.69 3.71 6.63
C LEU A 39 -8.32 2.86 7.74
N PRO A 40 -9.41 2.14 7.43
CA PRO A 40 -9.92 1.07 8.27
C PRO A 40 -8.83 0.02 8.59
N PRO A 41 -8.84 -0.61 9.79
CA PRO A 41 -7.83 -1.61 10.17
C PRO A 41 -7.66 -2.75 9.17
N SER A 42 -8.74 -3.18 8.51
CA SER A 42 -8.69 -4.21 7.46
C SER A 42 -7.88 -3.77 6.25
N LEU A 43 -7.99 -2.52 5.81
CA LEU A 43 -7.22 -1.98 4.71
C LEU A 43 -5.77 -1.68 5.11
N GLN A 44 -5.53 -1.26 6.35
CA GLN A 44 -4.17 -1.15 6.87
C GLN A 44 -3.45 -2.50 6.83
N GLN A 45 -4.14 -3.58 7.18
CA GLN A 45 -3.61 -4.94 7.07
C GLN A 45 -3.39 -5.35 5.62
N SER A 46 -4.37 -5.11 4.72
CA SER A 46 -4.20 -5.37 3.28
C SER A 46 -3.00 -4.62 2.70
N PHE A 47 -2.73 -3.40 3.15
CA PHE A 47 -1.56 -2.63 2.73
C PHE A 47 -0.25 -3.25 3.22
N ILE A 48 -0.19 -3.72 4.46
CA ILE A 48 1.00 -4.40 4.98
C ILE A 48 1.30 -5.65 4.15
N VAL A 49 0.28 -6.45 3.84
CA VAL A 49 0.43 -7.64 3.00
C VAL A 49 0.78 -7.27 1.56
N LEU A 50 0.21 -6.19 1.02
CA LEU A 50 0.60 -5.65 -0.30
C LEU A 50 2.10 -5.31 -0.35
N LEU A 51 2.69 -4.85 0.74
CA LEU A 51 4.13 -4.56 0.79
C LEU A 51 5.01 -5.81 0.75
N GLU A 52 4.45 -7.02 0.79
CA GLU A 52 5.22 -8.26 0.58
C GLU A 52 5.27 -8.65 -0.90
N GLU A 53 4.45 -8.02 -1.75
CA GLU A 53 4.39 -8.28 -3.18
C GLU A 53 5.57 -7.66 -3.96
N PRO A 54 5.92 -8.21 -5.13
CA PRO A 54 6.98 -7.69 -5.98
C PRO A 54 6.69 -6.29 -6.52
N ASP A 55 7.72 -5.44 -6.58
CA ASP A 55 7.65 -4.07 -7.09
C ASP A 55 6.93 -3.96 -8.46
N PRO A 56 7.24 -4.80 -9.48
CA PRO A 56 6.57 -4.71 -10.78
C PRO A 56 5.07 -5.00 -10.71
N ASP A 57 4.64 -5.90 -9.83
CA ASP A 57 3.24 -6.26 -9.69
C ASP A 57 2.44 -5.14 -9.03
N ILE A 58 2.96 -4.59 -7.92
CA ILE A 58 2.38 -3.42 -7.25
C ILE A 58 2.22 -2.26 -8.24
N TYR A 59 3.25 -1.98 -9.03
CA TYR A 59 3.23 -0.91 -10.01
C TYR A 59 2.23 -1.16 -11.15
N ASN A 60 2.20 -2.37 -11.70
CA ASN A 60 1.25 -2.74 -12.76
C ASN A 60 -0.20 -2.70 -12.28
N TRP A 61 -0.46 -3.13 -11.05
CA TRP A 61 -1.79 -3.00 -10.44
C TRP A 61 -2.16 -1.54 -10.23
N PHE A 62 -1.24 -0.70 -9.77
CA PHE A 62 -1.51 0.73 -9.63
C PHE A 62 -1.87 1.37 -10.98
N LEU A 63 -1.07 1.13 -12.02
CA LEU A 63 -1.32 1.65 -13.38
C LEU A 63 -2.59 1.09 -14.04
N GLY A 64 -3.12 -0.03 -13.53
CA GLY A 64 -4.23 -0.74 -14.16
C GLY A 64 -3.84 -1.54 -15.40
N ALA A 65 -2.53 -1.76 -15.60
CA ALA A 65 -2.01 -2.67 -16.60
C ALA A 65 -2.35 -4.14 -16.27
N GLN A 66 -2.52 -4.45 -14.98
CA GLN A 66 -2.95 -5.76 -14.49
C GLN A 66 -4.07 -5.62 -13.45
N THR A 67 -4.89 -6.67 -13.33
CA THR A 67 -5.93 -6.73 -12.29
C THR A 67 -5.33 -7.27 -10.99
N PRO A 68 -5.39 -6.54 -9.87
CA PRO A 68 -4.91 -7.04 -8.60
C PRO A 68 -5.79 -8.19 -8.07
N PRO A 69 -5.20 -9.12 -7.31
CA PRO A 69 -5.95 -10.10 -6.53
C PRO A 69 -7.08 -9.45 -5.70
N PRO A 70 -8.21 -10.16 -5.46
CA PRO A 70 -9.34 -9.62 -4.70
C PRO A 70 -8.97 -9.01 -3.34
N ALA A 71 -7.96 -9.58 -2.67
CA ALA A 71 -7.46 -9.09 -1.39
C ALA A 71 -6.83 -7.69 -1.46
N PHE A 72 -6.33 -7.28 -2.63
CA PHE A 72 -5.61 -6.02 -2.83
C PHE A 72 -6.42 -4.98 -3.60
N GLN A 73 -7.55 -5.34 -4.22
CA GLN A 73 -8.37 -4.42 -5.02
C GLN A 73 -8.74 -3.14 -4.27
N ALA A 74 -9.22 -3.26 -3.03
CA ALA A 74 -9.67 -2.12 -2.26
C ALA A 74 -8.52 -1.18 -1.83
N ILE A 75 -7.35 -1.73 -1.49
CA ILE A 75 -6.18 -0.92 -1.12
C ILE A 75 -5.54 -0.26 -2.35
N ILE A 76 -5.46 -0.95 -3.48
CA ILE A 76 -5.01 -0.38 -4.74
C ILE A 76 -5.95 0.74 -5.20
N GLN A 77 -7.27 0.56 -5.02
CA GLN A 77 -8.23 1.62 -5.32
C GLN A 77 -8.02 2.83 -4.41
N SER A 78 -7.87 2.63 -3.10
CA SER A 78 -7.58 3.71 -2.15
C SER A 78 -6.29 4.47 -2.50
N LEU A 79 -5.28 3.76 -2.96
CA LEU A 79 -4.01 4.31 -3.41
C LEU A 79 -4.18 5.19 -4.65
N ARG A 80 -4.96 4.71 -5.64
CA ARG A 80 -5.30 5.49 -6.85
C ARG A 80 -6.12 6.72 -6.53
N ASP A 81 -7.12 6.60 -5.66
CA ASP A 81 -8.01 7.72 -5.29
C ASP A 81 -7.21 8.84 -4.61
N TYR A 82 -6.27 8.48 -3.73
CA TYR A 82 -5.35 9.42 -3.10
C TYR A 82 -4.51 10.18 -4.14
N HIS A 83 -3.91 9.48 -5.10
CA HIS A 83 -3.03 10.09 -6.12
C HIS A 83 -3.79 10.85 -7.20
N HIS A 84 -5.02 10.46 -7.53
CA HIS A 84 -5.88 11.21 -8.45
C HIS A 84 -6.34 12.55 -7.85
N THR A 85 -6.49 12.64 -6.53
CA THR A 85 -6.92 13.87 -5.84
C THR A 85 -5.75 14.84 -5.61
N ALA A 86 -4.52 14.35 -5.64
CA ALA A 86 -3.31 15.13 -5.37
C ALA A 86 -2.66 15.78 -6.62
N LEU A 87 -3.28 15.65 -7.80
CA LEU A 87 -2.90 16.29 -9.07
C LEU A 87 -3.94 17.34 -9.47
#